data_AF-A0A835RSM0-F1
#
_entry.id   AF-A0A835RSM0-F1
#
_cell.length_a   1.000
_cell.length_b   1.000
_cell.length_c   1.000
_cell.angle_alpha   90.00
_cell.angle_beta   90.00
_cell.angle_gamma   90.00
#
_symmetry.space_group_name_H-M   'P 1'
#
loop_
_entity.id
_entity.type
_entity.pdbx_description
1 polymer ?
#
loop_
_entity_poly.entity_id
_entity_poly.type
_entity_poly.pdbx_seq_one_letter_code
_entity_poly.pdbx_strand_id
1 'polypeptide(L)'
;MLRSSSAIAMISFPSSLIQPSFSKRLQHLADTLLSVRAIPDDDKDMAKLLTGYQDMIGLLHVHKVARINTQVPFILEASTFSLKLHRRRTLVLEKLNQAPVDGSSGSSDGTLSSCSGIKGSSLISSF
;
A
#
# COMPACT_ATOMS: atom_id res chain seq x y z
N MET A 1 -17.64 -24.19 1.90
CA MET A 1 -16.50 -25.10 2.09
C MET A 1 -15.40 -24.48 2.95
N LEU A 2 -14.59 -23.50 2.49
CA LEU A 2 -13.52 -22.92 3.34
C LEU A 2 -14.00 -22.34 4.69
N ARG A 3 -15.03 -21.48 4.66
CA ARG A 3 -15.60 -20.88 5.88
C ARG A 3 -16.34 -21.87 6.78
N SER A 4 -16.90 -22.93 6.21
CA SER A 4 -17.65 -23.95 6.94
C SER A 4 -16.76 -25.03 7.55
N SER A 5 -15.52 -25.18 7.07
CA SER A 5 -14.56 -26.20 7.51
C SER A 5 -13.41 -25.63 8.35
N SER A 6 -13.48 -24.36 8.76
CA SER A 6 -12.41 -23.67 9.50
C SER A 6 -11.01 -23.83 8.87
N ALA A 7 -10.95 -23.81 7.53
CA ALA A 7 -9.72 -24.03 6.79
C ALA A 7 -9.15 -22.70 6.26
N ILE A 8 -7.83 -22.65 6.07
CA ILE A 8 -7.10 -21.49 5.57
C ILE A 8 -6.66 -21.78 4.13
N ALA A 9 -6.87 -20.82 3.23
CA ALA A 9 -6.33 -20.85 1.88
C ALA A 9 -5.41 -19.64 1.66
N MET A 10 -4.20 -19.90 1.17
CA MET A 10 -3.25 -18.87 0.76
C MET A 10 -3.06 -18.97 -0.75
N ILE A 11 -3.27 -17.85 -1.45
CA ILE A 11 -3.09 -17.77 -2.89
C ILE A 11 -2.12 -16.63 -3.15
N SER A 12 -1.08 -16.89 -3.93
CA SER A 12 -0.10 -15.90 -4.36
C SER A 12 -0.02 -15.90 -5.88
N PHE A 13 0.07 -14.71 -6.47
CA PHE A 13 0.22 -14.53 -7.89
C PHE A 13 0.96 -13.21 -8.17
N PRO A 14 1.74 -13.13 -9.25
CA PRO A 14 2.22 -11.85 -9.77
C PRO A 14 1.04 -11.03 -10.28
N SER A 15 0.95 -9.76 -9.88
CA SER A 15 -0.11 -8.85 -10.33
C SER A 15 -0.11 -8.62 -11.85
N SER A 16 1.02 -8.83 -12.52
CA SER A 16 1.17 -8.73 -13.97
C SER A 16 0.48 -9.84 -14.77
N LEU A 17 0.22 -11.00 -14.15
CA LEU A 17 -0.39 -12.15 -14.83
C LEU A 17 -1.92 -12.14 -14.79
N ILE A 18 -2.52 -11.24 -14.02
CA ILE A 18 -3.96 -11.21 -13.79
C ILE A 18 -4.58 -9.94 -14.37
N GLN A 19 -5.66 -10.12 -15.12
CA GLN A 19 -6.44 -9.00 -15.65
C GLN A 19 -7.04 -8.17 -14.49
N PRO A 20 -7.07 -6.82 -14.58
CA PRO A 20 -7.53 -5.96 -13.48
C PRO A 20 -8.93 -6.29 -12.95
N SER A 21 -9.84 -6.72 -13.83
CA SER A 21 -11.21 -7.13 -13.47
C SER A 21 -11.23 -8.38 -12.58
N PHE A 22 -10.40 -9.38 -12.88
CA PHE A 22 -10.28 -10.60 -12.08
C PHE A 22 -9.59 -10.33 -10.75
N SER A 23 -8.55 -9.47 -10.74
CA SER A 23 -7.90 -9.03 -9.51
C SER A 23 -8.93 -8.42 -8.53
N LYS A 24 -9.76 -7.46 -8.99
CA LYS A 24 -10.83 -6.88 -8.16
C LYS A 24 -11.79 -7.92 -7.61
N ARG A 25 -12.19 -8.91 -8.43
CA ARG A 25 -13.03 -10.02 -7.97
C ARG A 25 -12.37 -10.83 -6.86
N LEU A 26 -11.08 -11.16 -7.01
CA LEU A 26 -10.34 -11.88 -5.97
C LEU A 26 -10.20 -11.05 -4.69
N GLN A 27 -9.97 -9.73 -4.79
CA GLN A 27 -9.91 -8.83 -3.64
C GLN A 27 -11.22 -8.81 -2.84
N HIS A 28 -12.36 -8.85 -3.54
CA HIS A 28 -13.67 -8.94 -2.88
C HIS A 28 -13.89 -10.28 -2.17
N LEU A 29 -13.41 -11.38 -2.75
CA LEU A 29 -13.54 -12.71 -2.16
C LEU A 29 -12.56 -12.97 -0.99
N ALA A 30 -11.37 -12.36 -1.03
CA ALA A 30 -10.34 -12.57 -0.04
C ALA A 30 -10.70 -11.91 1.30
N ASP A 31 -10.48 -12.63 2.41
CA ASP A 31 -10.67 -12.05 3.75
C ASP A 31 -9.46 -11.18 4.16
N THR A 32 -8.25 -11.56 3.73
CA THR A 32 -7.01 -10.80 3.90
C THR A 32 -6.36 -10.56 2.54
N LEU A 33 -5.87 -9.35 2.31
CA LEU A 33 -5.22 -8.95 1.06
C LEU A 33 -3.93 -8.22 1.36
N LEU A 34 -2.84 -8.78 0.83
CA LEU A 34 -1.49 -8.26 0.93
C LEU A 34 -0.95 -7.99 -0.48
N SER A 35 -0.21 -6.91 -0.65
CA SER A 35 0.53 -6.60 -1.88
C SER A 35 2.01 -6.47 -1.56
N VAL A 36 2.85 -7.10 -2.38
CA VAL A 36 4.30 -7.05 -2.25
C VAL A 36 4.85 -6.24 -3.41
N ARG A 37 5.67 -5.23 -3.11
CA ARG A 37 6.32 -4.40 -4.10
C ARG A 37 7.83 -4.45 -3.88
N ALA A 38 8.57 -4.83 -4.91
CA ALA A 38 10.04 -4.74 -4.88
C ALA A 38 10.47 -3.26 -5.01
N ILE A 39 11.60 -2.91 -4.41
CA ILE A 39 12.25 -1.62 -4.65
C ILE A 39 12.82 -1.65 -6.08
N PRO A 40 12.49 -0.68 -6.94
CA PRO A 40 13.07 -0.58 -8.27
C PRO A 40 14.57 -0.34 -8.19
N ASP A 41 15.33 -0.77 -9.20
CA ASP A 41 16.80 -0.72 -9.14
C ASP A 41 17.34 0.72 -9.03
N ASP A 42 16.65 1.70 -9.61
CA ASP A 42 16.98 3.12 -9.48
C ASP A 42 16.94 3.61 -8.02
N ASP A 43 15.98 3.12 -7.24
CA ASP A 43 15.84 3.45 -5.82
C ASP A 43 16.84 2.67 -4.94
N LYS A 44 17.41 1.56 -5.43
CA LYS A 44 18.43 0.80 -4.69
C LYS A 44 19.75 1.56 -4.59
N ASP A 45 20.08 2.37 -5.59
CA ASP A 45 21.28 3.18 -5.53
C ASP A 45 21.14 4.32 -4.52
N MET A 46 19.94 4.87 -4.37
CA MET A 46 19.61 5.81 -3.29
C MET A 46 19.59 5.12 -1.92
N ALA A 47 19.10 3.88 -1.85
CA ALA A 47 19.11 3.07 -0.63
C ALA A 47 20.53 2.80 -0.08
N LYS A 48 21.55 2.75 -0.94
CA LYS A 48 22.95 2.64 -0.50
C LYS A 48 23.41 3.87 0.30
N LEU A 49 22.86 5.03 0.01
CA LEU A 49 23.23 6.30 0.63
C LEU A 49 22.50 6.57 1.95
N LEU A 50 21.32 5.96 2.14
CA LEU A 50 20.49 6.15 3.33
C LEU A 50 20.70 5.01 4.32
N THR A 51 21.29 5.32 5.48
CA THR A 51 21.50 4.36 6.57
C THR A 51 20.15 3.79 7.03
N GLY A 52 19.98 2.47 6.87
CA GLY A 52 18.73 1.76 7.21
C GLY A 52 17.90 1.28 6.01
N TYR A 53 18.15 1.79 4.80
CA TYR A 53 17.50 1.33 3.55
C TYR A 53 18.30 0.25 2.81
N GLN A 54 19.60 0.09 3.10
CA GLN A 54 20.48 -0.89 2.46
C GLN A 54 19.97 -2.34 2.53
N ASP A 55 19.34 -2.71 3.64
CA ASP A 55 18.84 -4.08 3.86
C ASP A 55 17.38 -4.27 3.40
N MET A 56 16.75 -3.22 2.87
CA MET A 56 15.37 -3.27 2.41
C MET A 56 15.31 -3.90 1.01
N ILE A 57 14.48 -4.93 0.87
CA ILE A 57 14.27 -5.64 -0.40
C ILE A 57 12.97 -5.22 -1.09
N GLY A 58 12.04 -4.64 -0.32
CA GLY A 58 10.69 -4.34 -0.80
C GLY A 58 9.82 -3.72 0.27
N LEU A 59 8.57 -3.51 -0.12
CA LEU A 59 7.48 -3.05 0.73
C LEU A 59 6.37 -4.10 0.74
N LEU A 60 5.74 -4.27 1.89
CA LEU A 60 4.51 -5.02 2.07
C LEU A 60 3.38 -4.03 2.39
N HIS A 61 2.35 -4.01 1.55
CA HIS A 61 1.14 -3.25 1.78
C HIS A 61 0.02 -4.16 2.26
N VAL A 62 -0.63 -3.78 3.35
CA VAL A 62 -1.80 -4.43 3.90
C VAL A 62 -3.04 -3.67 3.45
N HIS A 63 -3.81 -4.27 2.54
CA HIS A 63 -5.01 -3.67 1.98
C HIS A 63 -6.28 -4.11 2.71
N LYS A 64 -6.31 -5.35 3.18
CA LYS A 64 -7.45 -5.92 3.90
C LYS A 64 -6.95 -6.90 4.95
N VAL A 65 -7.56 -6.87 6.13
CA VAL A 65 -7.29 -7.80 7.22
C VAL A 65 -8.58 -8.51 7.58
N ALA A 66 -8.50 -9.84 7.73
CA ALA A 66 -9.64 -10.64 8.15
C ALA A 66 -10.13 -10.18 9.53
N ARG A 67 -11.44 -9.92 9.64
CA ARG A 67 -12.11 -9.63 10.91
C ARG A 67 -12.75 -10.92 11.42
N ILE A 68 -11.97 -11.70 12.16
CA ILE A 68 -12.49 -12.93 12.74
C ILE A 68 -13.15 -12.56 14.07
N ASN A 69 -14.46 -12.77 14.18
CA ASN A 69 -15.24 -12.60 15.41
C ASN A 69 -15.29 -11.17 16.00
N THR A 70 -15.12 -10.12 15.20
CA THR A 70 -15.20 -8.72 15.67
C THR A 70 -16.24 -7.90 14.88
N GLN A 71 -17.07 -7.12 15.57
CA GLN A 71 -17.97 -6.15 14.92
C GLN A 71 -17.28 -4.81 14.61
N VAL A 72 -16.21 -4.47 15.33
CA VAL A 72 -15.45 -3.22 15.14
C VAL A 72 -14.33 -3.44 14.11
N PRO A 73 -14.18 -2.57 13.09
CA PRO A 73 -13.05 -2.63 12.18
C PRO A 73 -11.74 -2.38 12.92
N PHE A 74 -10.76 -3.28 12.73
CA PHE A 74 -9.40 -3.05 13.19
C PHE A 74 -8.73 -1.97 12.34
N ILE A 75 -8.33 -0.86 12.97
CA ILE A 75 -7.61 0.23 12.32
C ILE A 75 -6.12 -0.10 12.44
N LEU A 76 -5.47 -0.38 11.31
CA LEU A 76 -4.02 -0.56 11.30
C LEU A 76 -3.35 0.78 11.54
N GLU A 77 -2.39 0.80 12.47
CA GLU A 77 -1.54 1.95 12.74
C GLU A 77 -0.61 2.27 11.55
N ALA A 78 -0.19 1.25 10.80
CA ALA A 78 0.53 1.37 9.55
C ALA A 78 0.02 0.33 8.54
N SER A 79 -0.29 0.78 7.32
CA SER A 79 -0.68 -0.09 6.21
C SER A 79 0.50 -0.54 5.35
N THR A 80 1.70 0.03 5.58
CA THR A 80 2.90 -0.23 4.78
C THR A 80 4.06 -0.60 5.69
N PHE A 81 4.70 -1.71 5.36
CA PHE A 81 5.85 -2.26 6.07
C PHE A 81 7.04 -2.38 5.13
N SER A 82 8.22 -2.14 5.64
CA SER A 82 9.47 -2.48 4.97
C SER A 82 9.76 -3.97 5.13
N LEU A 83 10.12 -4.61 4.02
CA LEU A 83 10.63 -5.98 4.00
C LEU A 83 12.15 -5.93 4.02
N LYS A 84 12.76 -6.55 5.02
CA LYS A 84 14.22 -6.69 5.15
C LYS A 84 14.60 -8.16 5.21
N LEU A 85 15.72 -8.53 4.58
CA LEU A 85 16.25 -9.89 4.63
C LEU A 85 17.44 -9.96 5.58
N HIS A 86 17.20 -10.41 6.80
CA HIS A 86 18.25 -10.58 7.80
C HIS A 86 18.97 -11.93 7.61
N ARG A 87 20.31 -11.87 7.54
CA ARG A 87 21.21 -13.04 7.42
C ARG A 87 20.80 -14.05 6.32
N ARG A 88 20.22 -13.56 5.22
CA ARG A 88 19.75 -14.34 4.07
C ARG A 88 18.70 -15.43 4.37
N ARG A 89 18.13 -15.48 5.58
CA ARG A 89 17.23 -16.57 6.01
C ARG A 89 15.98 -16.10 6.75
N THR A 90 15.98 -14.86 7.25
CA THR A 90 14.86 -14.33 8.03
C THR A 90 14.31 -13.10 7.34
N LEU A 91 13.02 -13.12 7.02
CA LEU A 91 12.31 -11.94 6.56
C LEU A 91 11.79 -11.18 7.78
N VAL A 92 12.17 -9.91 7.88
CA VAL A 92 11.75 -9.00 8.95
C VAL A 92 10.84 -7.95 8.34
N LEU A 93 9.71 -7.72 9.02
CA LEU A 93 8.75 -6.67 8.70
C LEU A 93 8.88 -5.55 9.72
N GLU A 94 9.24 -4.36 9.26
CA GLU A 94 9.33 -3.18 10.12
C GLU A 94 8.40 -2.08 9.62
N LYS A 95 7.76 -1.34 10.53
CA LYS A 95 6.96 -0.17 10.16
C LYS A 95 7.85 0.83 9.42
N LEU A 96 7.38 1.31 8.28
CA LEU A 96 8.10 2.33 7.54
C LEU A 96 7.86 3.69 8.22
N ASN A 97 8.90 4.26 8.83
CA ASN A 97 8.84 5.61 9.37
C ASN A 97 8.99 6.59 8.22
N GLN A 98 7.88 7.16 7.72
CA GLN A 98 7.94 8.27 6.80
C GLN A 98 8.33 9.54 7.58
N ALA A 99 9.21 10.35 7.02
CA ALA A 99 9.42 11.70 7.53
C ALA A 99 8.09 12.47 7.44
N PRO A 100 7.76 13.35 8.41
CA PRO A 100 6.60 14.20 8.30
C PRO A 100 6.61 14.90 6.94
N VAL A 101 5.52 14.76 6.18
CA VAL A 101 5.31 15.63 5.02
C VAL A 101 5.07 17.02 5.58
N ASP A 102 6.11 17.85 5.56
CA ASP A 102 5.94 19.28 5.80
C ASP A 102 4.94 19.78 4.77
N GLY A 103 3.79 20.25 5.25
CA GLY A 103 2.76 20.87 4.44
C GLY A 103 3.24 22.19 3.85
N SER A 104 4.15 22.14 2.88
CA SER A 104 4.56 23.28 2.10
C SER A 104 3.78 23.29 0.80
N SER A 105 2.52 23.70 0.89
CA SER A 105 1.77 24.24 -0.26
C SER A 105 2.40 25.56 -0.69
N GLY A 106 3.54 25.47 -1.38
CA GLY A 106 4.16 26.58 -2.09
C GLY A 106 3.62 26.65 -3.51
N SER A 107 2.49 27.33 -3.70
CA SER A 107 2.08 27.87 -4.99
C SER A 107 1.63 29.32 -4.76
N SER A 108 2.61 30.20 -4.57
CA SER A 108 2.43 31.63 -4.77
C SER A 108 2.51 31.91 -6.27
N ASP A 109 1.36 32.04 -6.91
CA ASP A 109 1.21 32.92 -8.06
C ASP A 109 -0.03 33.77 -7.81
N GLY A 110 0.20 35.07 -7.66
CA GLY A 110 -0.84 36.05 -7.41
C GLY A 110 -1.73 36.23 -8.63
N THR A 111 -3.01 36.52 -8.40
CA THR A 111 -3.69 37.76 -8.84
C THR A 111 -5.08 37.77 -8.23
N LEU A 112 -5.41 38.85 -7.51
CA LEU A 112 -6.75 39.15 -7.01
C LEU A 112 -7.70 39.39 -8.19
N SER A 113 -8.82 38.67 -8.31
CA SER A 113 -10.04 39.20 -8.95
C SER A 113 -11.28 38.32 -8.71
N SER A 114 -12.24 38.90 -7.98
CA SER A 114 -13.68 38.97 -8.27
C SER A 114 -14.51 37.74 -8.71
N CYS A 115 -15.63 37.61 -7.97
CA CYS A 115 -16.89 36.87 -8.11
C CYS A 115 -17.27 36.07 -9.39
N SER A 116 -17.99 34.97 -9.09
CA SER A 116 -19.12 34.35 -9.83
C SER A 116 -18.83 33.07 -10.63
N GLY A 117 -19.68 32.06 -10.41
CA GLY A 117 -20.06 31.12 -11.48
C GLY A 117 -19.93 29.63 -11.16
N ILE A 118 -21.07 29.01 -10.87
CA ILE A 118 -21.33 27.57 -10.84
C ILE A 118 -20.83 26.89 -12.14
N LYS A 119 -20.23 25.69 -12.03
CA LYS A 119 -20.64 24.45 -12.75
C LYS A 119 -19.75 23.28 -12.37
N GLY A 120 -20.33 22.33 -11.65
CA GLY A 120 -19.77 21.00 -11.46
C GLY A 120 -19.89 20.18 -12.74
N SER A 121 -18.80 19.51 -13.12
CA SER A 121 -18.72 18.14 -13.62
C SER A 121 -17.42 17.96 -14.41
N SER A 122 -16.48 17.20 -13.86
CA SER A 122 -15.67 16.25 -14.62
C SER A 122 -14.87 15.38 -13.64
N LEU A 123 -15.22 14.11 -13.72
CA LEU A 123 -14.54 12.95 -13.16
C LEU A 123 -13.03 13.00 -13.42
N ILE A 124 -12.23 12.82 -12.37
CA ILE A 124 -10.91 12.20 -12.48
C ILE A 124 -10.82 11.11 -11.42
N SER A 125 -11.03 9.89 -11.89
CA SER A 125 -10.66 8.65 -11.23
C SER A 125 -9.14 8.54 -11.14
N SER A 126 -8.60 8.25 -9.95
CA SER A 126 -7.42 7.40 -9.73
C SER A 126 -7.24 7.19 -8.22
N PHE A 127 -7.39 5.96 -7.74
CA PHE A 127 -6.37 5.11 -7.08
C PHE A 127 -7.06 3.89 -6.45
#